data_AF-A0A0D7CNU6-F1
#
_entry.id   AF-A0A0D7CNU6-F1
#
_cell.length_a   1.000
_cell.length_b   1.000
_cell.length_c   1.000
_cell.angle_alpha   90.00
_cell.angle_beta   90.00
_cell.angle_gamma   90.00
#
_symmetry.space_group_name_H-M   'P 1'
#
loop_
_entity.id
_entity.type
_entity.pdbx_description
1 polymer ?
#
loop_
_entity_poly.entity_id
_entity_poly.type
_entity_poly.pdbx_seq_one_letter_code
_entity_poly.pdbx_strand_id
1 'polypeptide(L)'
;MYCQLDARSSTPLPRQSARRLLSQVAAHGEVQILGGPDTQDYLGDDLTYVRADLPEMVTRLLSCRLFVGCDSGLGHLAGYLGVPGLIVSTDDFETTWAFFRGYASLSVIPLAATELLLP
;
A
#
# COMPACT_ATOMS: atom_id res chain seq x y z
N MET A 1 3.69 9.96 -3.48
CA MET A 1 3.21 8.92 -2.54
C MET A 1 3.22 7.60 -3.27
N TYR A 2 3.64 6.52 -2.61
CA TYR A 2 3.70 5.20 -3.24
C TYR A 2 2.64 4.30 -2.63
N CYS A 3 1.85 3.67 -3.49
CA CYS A 3 0.81 2.72 -3.08
C CYS A 3 1.12 1.34 -3.64
N GLN A 4 0.84 0.30 -2.87
CA GLN A 4 1.00 -1.09 -3.26
C GLN A 4 -0.19 -1.88 -2.72
N LEU A 5 -1.17 -2.16 -3.58
CA LEU A 5 -2.50 -2.62 -3.14
C LEU A 5 -2.75 -4.11 -3.39
N ASP A 6 -1.71 -4.86 -3.75
CA ASP A 6 -1.76 -6.31 -3.86
C ASP A 6 -1.24 -6.96 -2.58
N ALA A 7 -2.08 -7.74 -1.91
CA ALA A 7 -1.69 -8.44 -0.70
C ALA A 7 -1.10 -9.82 -1.01
N ARG A 8 -0.31 -10.34 -0.07
CA ARG A 8 0.09 -11.74 0.02
C ARG A 8 -1.19 -12.58 0.09
N SER A 9 -1.23 -13.66 -0.69
CA SER A 9 -2.34 -14.66 -0.68
C SER A 9 -3.56 -14.36 -1.56
N SER A 10 -3.44 -13.53 -2.60
CA SER A 10 -4.56 -13.30 -3.54
C SER A 10 -5.82 -12.72 -2.87
N THR A 11 -5.63 -11.99 -1.77
CA THR A 11 -6.66 -11.20 -1.08
C THR A 11 -6.40 -9.70 -1.30
N PRO A 12 -6.39 -9.21 -2.56
CA PRO A 12 -6.25 -7.78 -2.79
C PRO A 12 -7.43 -7.04 -2.14
N LEU A 13 -7.26 -5.74 -1.91
CA LEU A 13 -8.41 -4.91 -1.56
C LEU A 13 -9.53 -5.12 -2.60
N PRO A 14 -10.80 -4.97 -2.25
CA PRO A 14 -11.83 -4.78 -3.28
C PRO A 14 -11.47 -3.59 -4.16
N ARG A 15 -11.57 -3.73 -5.49
CA ARG A 15 -11.16 -2.68 -6.45
C ARG A 15 -11.74 -1.31 -6.12
N GLN A 16 -13.01 -1.27 -5.72
CA GLN A 16 -13.68 -0.02 -5.34
C GLN A 16 -13.02 0.62 -4.10
N SER A 17 -12.71 -0.16 -3.07
CA SER A 17 -12.03 0.32 -1.86
C SER A 17 -10.62 0.80 -2.18
N ALA A 18 -9.85 0.06 -2.99
CA ALA A 18 -8.55 0.48 -3.46
C ALA A 18 -8.61 1.80 -4.23
N ARG A 19 -9.52 1.94 -5.20
CA ARG A 19 -9.68 3.16 -5.99
C ARG A 19 -10.11 4.36 -5.14
N ARG A 20 -10.99 4.14 -4.16
CA ARG A 20 -11.39 5.17 -3.20
C ARG A 20 -10.20 5.64 -2.37
N LEU A 21 -9.44 4.69 -1.81
CA LEU A 21 -8.23 4.98 -1.04
C LEU A 21 -7.21 5.76 -1.88
N LEU A 22 -6.98 5.35 -3.13
CA LEU A 22 -6.10 6.06 -4.06
C LEU A 22 -6.58 7.49 -4.33
N SER A 23 -7.88 7.69 -4.53
CA SER A 23 -8.47 9.03 -4.72
C SER A 23 -8.26 9.92 -3.49
N GLN A 24 -8.39 9.37 -2.29
CA GLN A 24 -8.18 10.11 -1.04
C GLN A 24 -6.70 10.47 -0.85
N VAL A 25 -5.80 9.51 -1.08
CA VAL A 25 -4.35 9.76 -0.99
C VAL A 25 -3.91 10.77 -2.05
N ALA A 26 -4.49 10.72 -3.26
CA ALA A 26 -4.19 11.67 -4.34
C ALA A 26 -4.53 13.12 -3.99
N ALA A 27 -5.47 13.37 -3.08
CA ALA A 27 -5.77 14.71 -2.57
C ALA A 27 -4.58 15.36 -1.84
N HIS A 28 -3.60 14.57 -1.42
CA HIS A 28 -2.44 15.04 -0.66
C HIS A 28 -1.12 15.07 -1.48
N GLY A 29 -1.16 14.65 -2.76
CA GLY A 29 0.00 14.63 -3.65
C GLY A 29 -0.04 13.52 -4.69
N GLU A 30 0.92 13.52 -5.61
CA GLU A 30 0.99 12.54 -6.70
C GLU A 30 1.07 11.10 -6.18
N VAL A 31 0.25 10.21 -6.75
CA VAL A 31 0.18 8.78 -6.40
C VAL A 31 0.78 7.95 -7.51
N GLN A 32 1.71 7.08 -7.15
CA GLN A 32 2.34 6.10 -8.04
C GLN A 32 2.15 4.70 -7.47
N ILE A 33 1.76 3.76 -8.33
CA ILE A 33 1.48 2.37 -7.94
C ILE A 33 2.74 1.54 -8.12
N LEU A 34 3.26 0.96 -7.03
CA LEU A 34 4.33 -0.03 -7.08
C LEU A 34 3.70 -1.38 -7.41
N GLY A 35 3.62 -1.72 -8.69
CA GLY A 35 2.82 -2.85 -9.15
C GLY A 35 3.16 -3.32 -10.56
N GLY A 36 2.90 -4.60 -10.82
CA GLY A 36 3.11 -5.24 -12.12
C GLY A 36 1.85 -5.24 -12.98
N PRO A 37 1.86 -5.99 -14.11
CA PRO A 37 0.69 -6.17 -14.96
C PRO A 37 -0.56 -6.63 -14.20
N ASP A 38 -0.42 -7.57 -13.27
CA ASP A 38 -1.56 -8.07 -12.47
C ASP A 38 -2.21 -6.95 -11.63
N THR A 39 -1.40 -6.06 -11.04
CA THR A 39 -1.87 -4.88 -10.32
C THR A 39 -2.63 -3.93 -11.25
N GLN A 40 -2.13 -3.77 -12.47
CA GLN A 40 -2.71 -2.89 -13.48
C GLN A 40 -4.03 -3.45 -14.01
N ASP A 41 -4.11 -4.74 -14.32
CA ASP A 41 -5.33 -5.42 -14.74
C ASP A 41 -6.43 -5.29 -13.67
N TYR A 42 -6.04 -5.35 -12.40
CA TYR A 42 -6.93 -5.20 -11.25
C TYR A 42 -7.39 -3.74 -11.05
N LEU A 43 -6.48 -2.75 -11.05
CA LEU A 43 -6.81 -1.36 -10.73
C LEU A 43 -7.35 -0.56 -11.92
N GLY A 44 -6.87 -0.84 -13.14
CA GLY A 44 -7.21 -0.18 -14.40
C GLY A 44 -6.12 0.74 -14.96
N ASP A 45 -6.25 1.18 -16.21
CA ASP A 45 -5.15 1.82 -16.95
C ASP A 45 -4.96 3.33 -16.67
N ASP A 46 -5.80 3.94 -15.83
CA ASP A 46 -5.81 5.38 -15.57
C ASP A 46 -4.87 5.83 -14.43
N LEU A 47 -3.96 4.95 -13.99
CA LEU A 47 -3.00 5.20 -12.92
C LEU A 47 -1.56 5.12 -13.42
N THR A 48 -0.63 5.74 -12.69
CA THR A 48 0.80 5.64 -12.99
C THR A 48 1.41 4.43 -12.29
N TYR A 49 1.73 3.41 -13.07
CA TYR A 49 2.39 2.20 -12.60
C TYR A 49 3.90 2.31 -12.68
N VAL A 50 4.56 1.84 -11.63
CA VAL A 50 6.00 1.81 -11.48
C VAL A 50 6.43 0.35 -11.38
N ARG A 51 7.18 -0.08 -12.39
CA ARG A 51 7.92 -1.35 -12.38
C ARG A 51 9.40 -1.04 -12.27
N ALA A 52 10.03 -1.62 -11.27
CA ALA A 52 11.41 -1.37 -10.91
C ALA A 52 12.06 -2.66 -10.42
N ASP A 53 13.38 -2.76 -10.57
CA ASP A 53 14.14 -3.78 -9.85
C ASP A 53 14.19 -3.46 -8.34
N LEU A 54 14.67 -4.40 -7.54
CA LEU A 54 14.66 -4.25 -6.09
C LEU A 54 15.46 -3.03 -5.59
N PRO A 55 16.68 -2.74 -6.10
CA PRO A 55 17.40 -1.52 -5.74
C PRO A 55 16.64 -0.22 -6.03
N GLU A 56 16.03 -0.09 -7.21
CA GLU A 56 15.23 1.07 -7.57
C GLU A 56 13.96 1.14 -6.71
N MET A 57 13.35 0.00 -6.38
CA MET A 57 12.20 -0.06 -5.47
C MET A 57 12.54 0.47 -4.07
N VAL A 58 13.71 0.10 -3.54
CA VAL A 58 14.21 0.64 -2.26
C VAL A 58 14.40 2.15 -2.34
N THR A 59 15.02 2.65 -3.41
CA THR A 59 15.21 4.10 -3.64
C THR A 59 13.88 4.85 -3.64
N ARG A 60 12.85 4.30 -4.29
CA ARG A 60 11.51 4.89 -4.32
C ARG A 60 10.81 4.85 -2.97
N LEU A 61 10.91 3.74 -2.24
CA LEU A 61 10.35 3.65 -0.90
C LEU A 61 10.98 4.70 0.04
N LEU A 62 12.30 4.87 -0.01
CA LEU A 62 13.03 5.85 0.79
C LEU A 62 12.74 7.31 0.41
N SER A 63 12.39 7.59 -0.85
CA SER A 63 12.00 8.93 -1.29
C SER A 63 10.52 9.24 -1.03
N CYS A 64 9.74 8.26 -0.56
CA CYS A 64 8.32 8.42 -0.38
C CYS A 64 7.99 9.18 0.90
N ARG A 65 7.04 10.11 0.79
CA ARG A 65 6.45 10.81 1.93
C ARG A 65 5.51 9.90 2.75
N LEU A 66 4.83 8.99 2.06
CA LEU A 66 3.87 8.05 2.64
C LEU A 66 3.77 6.82 1.74
N PHE A 67 3.86 5.65 2.36
CA PHE A 67 3.57 4.36 1.76
C PHE A 67 2.18 3.88 2.19
N VAL A 68 1.39 3.36 1.24
CA VAL A 68 0.11 2.72 1.56
C VAL A 68 0.11 1.34 0.92
N GLY A 69 -0.06 0.29 1.71
CA GLY A 69 -0.17 -1.05 1.14
C GLY A 69 -0.87 -2.04 2.02
N CYS A 70 -0.66 -3.32 1.76
CA CYS A 70 -1.28 -4.44 2.48
C CYS A 70 -0.21 -5.32 3.13
N ASP A 71 -0.62 -6.44 3.74
CA ASP A 71 0.34 -7.51 4.06
C ASP A 71 0.98 -8.01 2.76
N SER A 72 2.19 -7.56 2.45
CA SER A 72 2.94 -7.94 1.26
C SER A 72 4.44 -7.82 1.51
N GLY A 73 5.24 -8.40 0.60
CA GLY A 73 6.70 -8.24 0.65
C GLY A 73 7.15 -6.78 0.58
N LEU A 74 6.44 -5.94 -0.19
CA LEU A 74 6.72 -4.51 -0.26
C LEU A 74 6.26 -3.75 1.00
N GLY A 75 5.17 -4.18 1.64
CA GLY A 75 4.79 -3.69 2.96
C GLY A 75 5.87 -3.94 4.01
N HIS A 76 6.40 -5.17 4.08
CA HIS A 76 7.50 -5.50 4.98
C HIS A 76 8.78 -4.72 4.66
N LEU A 77 9.09 -4.55 3.38
CA LEU A 77 10.25 -3.76 2.95
C LEU A 77 10.11 -2.29 3.37
N ALA A 78 8.94 -1.69 3.19
CA ALA A 78 8.66 -0.32 3.65
C ALA A 78 8.85 -0.19 5.18
N GLY A 79 8.36 -1.18 5.93
CA GLY A 79 8.51 -1.21 7.39
C GLY A 79 9.96 -1.35 7.84
N TYR A 80 10.74 -2.21 7.19
CA TYR A 80 12.17 -2.37 7.46
C TYR A 80 12.97 -1.09 7.13
N LEU A 81 12.60 -0.39 6.07
CA LEU A 81 13.23 0.87 5.64
C LEU A 81 12.81 2.08 6.50
N GLY A 82 11.89 1.92 7.46
CA GLY A 82 11.40 3.00 8.31
C GLY A 82 10.53 4.02 7.57
N VAL A 83 9.94 3.62 6.45
CA VAL A 83 9.10 4.49 5.63
C VAL A 83 7.78 4.75 6.36
N PRO A 84 7.34 6.01 6.53
CA PRO A 84 6.02 6.31 7.09
C PRO A 84 4.92 5.68 6.23
N GLY A 85 4.00 4.94 6.84
CA GLY A 85 2.97 4.30 6.03
C GLY A 85 1.80 3.66 6.76
N LEU A 86 0.85 3.23 5.93
CA LEU A 86 -0.36 2.53 6.33
C LEU A 86 -0.37 1.14 5.72
N ILE A 87 -0.70 0.14 6.53
CA ILE A 87 -0.96 -1.23 6.11
C ILE A 87 -2.44 -1.50 6.30
N VAL A 88 -3.15 -1.64 5.19
CA VAL A 88 -4.56 -2.02 5.17
C VAL A 88 -4.64 -3.53 5.34
N SER A 89 -5.26 -3.99 6.42
CA SER A 89 -5.60 -5.40 6.59
C SER A 89 -6.79 -5.74 5.70
N THR A 90 -6.56 -6.66 4.75
CA THR A 90 -7.58 -7.19 3.83
C THR A 90 -8.17 -8.51 4.31
N ASP A 91 -7.64 -9.07 5.39
CA ASP A 91 -7.97 -10.37 5.95
C ASP A 91 -8.17 -10.29 7.48
N ASP A 92 -7.65 -11.26 8.23
CA ASP A 92 -7.66 -11.22 9.69
C ASP A 92 -6.75 -10.11 10.22
N PHE A 93 -7.37 -9.10 10.84
CA PHE A 93 -6.68 -7.94 11.38
C PHE A 93 -5.61 -8.30 12.40
N GLU A 94 -5.88 -9.25 13.30
CA GLU A 94 -4.93 -9.67 14.33
C GLU A 94 -3.66 -10.27 13.71
N THR A 95 -3.82 -11.06 12.66
CA THR A 95 -2.71 -11.63 11.89
C THR A 95 -1.89 -10.53 11.21
N THR A 96 -2.53 -9.64 10.45
CA THR A 96 -1.82 -8.50 9.81
C THR A 96 -1.10 -7.66 10.89
N TRP A 97 -1.79 -7.33 11.98
CA TRP A 97 -1.22 -6.54 13.06
C TRP A 97 -0.01 -7.23 13.70
N ALA A 98 -0.08 -8.54 13.97
CA ALA A 98 1.02 -9.29 14.54
C ALA A 98 2.29 -9.25 13.68
N PHE A 99 2.16 -9.26 12.35
CA PHE A 99 3.28 -9.15 11.42
C PHE A 99 3.90 -7.75 11.36
N PHE A 100 3.08 -6.70 11.51
CA PHE A 100 3.51 -5.33 11.25
C PHE A 100 3.74 -4.48 12.50
N ARG A 101 3.26 -4.90 13.68
CA ARG A 101 3.39 -4.15 14.95
C ARG A 101 4.83 -3.82 15.37
N GLY A 102 5.82 -4.51 14.82
CA GLY A 102 7.24 -4.25 15.09
C GLY A 102 7.83 -3.07 14.29
N TYR A 103 7.15 -2.62 13.23
CA TYR A 103 7.61 -1.50 12.40
C TYR A 103 7.05 -0.19 12.93
N ALA A 104 7.87 0.59 13.64
CA ALA A 104 7.43 1.85 14.26
C ALA A 104 6.94 2.92 13.27
N SER A 105 7.31 2.80 11.99
CA SER A 105 6.89 3.73 10.93
C SER A 105 5.57 3.36 10.27
N LEU A 106 5.02 2.18 10.55
CA LEU A 106 3.81 1.67 9.92
C LEU A 106 2.66 1.59 10.92
N SER A 107 1.48 2.02 10.48
CA SER A 107 0.22 1.81 11.20
C SER A 107 -0.63 0.79 10.46
N VAL A 108 -1.18 -0.19 11.18
CA VAL A 108 -2.12 -1.17 10.62
C VAL A 108 -3.53 -0.66 10.82
N ILE A 109 -4.32 -0.65 9.75
CA ILE A 109 -5.72 -0.22 9.78
C ILE A 109 -6.62 -1.32 9.20
N PRO A 110 -7.82 -1.53 9.75
CA PRO A 110 -8.76 -2.46 9.14
C PRO A 110 -9.30 -1.87 7.83
N LEU A 111 -9.68 -2.72 6.87
CA LEU A 111 -10.29 -2.28 5.61
C LEU A 111 -11.45 -1.29 5.83
N ALA A 112 -12.32 -1.55 6.80
CA ALA A 112 -13.45 -0.66 7.14
C ALA A 112 -13.01 0.77 7.51
N ALA A 113 -11.82 0.94 8.07
CA ALA A 113 -11.30 2.27 8.41
C ALA A 113 -10.87 3.05 7.17
N THR A 114 -10.58 2.41 6.03
CA THR A 114 -10.29 3.13 4.77
C THR A 114 -11.49 3.96 4.28
N GLU A 115 -12.70 3.63 4.73
CA GLU A 115 -13.91 4.41 4.39
C GLU A 115 -14.17 5.60 5.32
N LEU A 116 -13.57 5.58 6.52
CA LEU A 116 -13.77 6.56 7.59
C LEU A 116 -12.59 7.51 7.77
N LEU A 117 -11.39 7.04 7.45
CA LEU A 117 -10.17 7.81 7.56
C LEU A 117 -10.00 8.67 6.31
N LEU A 118 -9.93 9.98 6.55
CA LEU A 118 -9.50 11.05 5.66
C LEU A 118 -10.62 11.70 4.81
N PRO A 119 -11.10 12.91 5.20
CA PRO A 119 -11.86 13.79 4.32
C PRO A 119 -11.03 14.34 3.17
#